data_AF-A0A0A0B261-F1
#
_entry.id   AF-A0A0A0B261-F1
#
_cell.length_a   1.000
_cell.length_b   1.000
_cell.length_c   1.000
_cell.angle_alpha   90.00
_cell.angle_beta   90.00
_cell.angle_gamma   90.00
#
_symmetry.space_group_name_H-M   'P 1'
#
loop_
_entity.id
_entity.type
_entity.pdbx_description
1 polymer ?
#
loop_
_entity_poly.entity_id
_entity_poly.type
_entity_poly.pdbx_seq_one_letter_code
_entity_poly.pdbx_strand_id
1 'polypeptide(L)'
;FQVFKIEVLMSGRKHFVEKRYSEFHALHKKLKKFIRTPEIPSKHVRNWVPKVLEQRRQGLELYLQTVILENEELPKIFLDFLNVRHVPTLPKAESCGSFDETESEESSKLSHQPVLLFLRDPYVLPKAN
;
A
#
# COMPACT_ATOMS: atom_id res chain seq x y z
N PHE A 1 -14.27 7.82 -24.63
CA PHE A 1 -13.29 7.48 -23.58
C PHE A 1 -13.86 6.35 -22.74
N GLN A 2 -13.08 5.31 -22.42
CA GLN A 2 -13.54 4.21 -21.58
C GLN A 2 -12.80 4.23 -20.25
N VAL A 3 -13.56 4.05 -19.16
CA VAL A 3 -13.07 4.00 -17.78
C VAL A 3 -13.38 2.62 -17.22
N PHE A 4 -12.43 2.03 -16.50
CA PHE A 4 -12.58 0.76 -15.82
C PHE A 4 -12.75 1.04 -14.32
N LYS A 5 -13.83 0.49 -13.73
CA LYS A 5 -14.08 0.54 -12.30
C LYS A 5 -13.48 -0.69 -11.65
N ILE A 6 -12.43 -0.50 -10.85
CA ILE A 6 -11.72 -1.53 -10.12
C ILE A 6 -12.31 -1.59 -8.71
N GLU A 7 -12.70 -2.78 -8.27
CA GLU A 7 -13.03 -3.05 -6.88
C GLU A 7 -11.78 -3.51 -6.14
N VAL A 8 -11.43 -2.83 -5.06
CA VAL A 8 -10.27 -3.16 -4.23
C VAL A 8 -10.77 -3.61 -2.86
N LEU A 9 -10.42 -4.82 -2.47
CA LEU A 9 -10.68 -5.38 -1.14
C LEU A 9 -9.35 -5.53 -0.40
N MET A 10 -9.20 -4.80 0.69
CA MET A 10 -7.97 -4.75 1.49
C MET A 10 -8.32 -4.74 2.97
N SER A 11 -7.82 -5.71 3.73
CA SER A 11 -8.01 -5.80 5.20
C SER A 11 -9.48 -5.65 5.65
N GLY A 12 -10.40 -6.30 4.92
CA GLY A 12 -11.84 -6.24 5.20
C GLY A 12 -12.54 -4.93 4.77
N ARG A 13 -11.83 -3.99 4.14
CA ARG A 13 -12.39 -2.75 3.59
C ARG A 13 -12.50 -2.85 2.07
N LYS A 14 -13.60 -2.35 1.53
CA LYS A 14 -13.89 -2.30 0.09
C LYS A 14 -13.93 -0.85 -0.38
N HIS A 15 -13.27 -0.55 -1.48
CA HIS A 15 -13.38 0.73 -2.20
C HIS A 15 -13.32 0.53 -3.71
N PHE A 16 -13.66 1.58 -4.44
CA PHE A 16 -13.61 1.60 -5.89
C PHE A 16 -12.59 2.60 -6.40
N VAL A 17 -11.88 2.24 -7.45
CA VAL A 17 -10.94 3.11 -8.16
C VAL A 17 -11.29 3.11 -9.65
N GLU A 18 -11.41 4.28 -10.23
CA GLU A 18 -11.69 4.44 -11.64
C GLU A 18 -10.40 4.77 -12.40
N LYS A 19 -10.09 3.99 -13.43
CA LYS A 19 -8.86 4.11 -14.21
C LYS A 19 -9.11 4.02 -15.71
N ARG A 20 -8.46 4.88 -16.47
CA ARG A 20 -8.36 4.78 -17.93
C ARG A 20 -7.26 3.78 -18.31
N TYR A 21 -7.40 3.12 -19.46
CA TYR A 21 -6.37 2.22 -20.00
C TYR A 21 -4.97 2.87 -20.06
N SER A 22 -4.90 4.16 -20.41
CA SER A 22 -3.64 4.91 -20.44
C SER A 22 -2.92 4.93 -19.08
N GLU A 23 -3.67 4.94 -17.98
CA GLU A 23 -3.12 4.91 -16.62
C GLU A 23 -2.53 3.53 -16.29
N PHE A 24 -3.21 2.44 -16.65
CA PHE A 24 -2.66 1.09 -16.53
C PHE A 24 -1.35 0.95 -17.31
N HIS A 25 -1.32 1.49 -18.53
CA HIS A 25 -0.12 1.43 -19.35
C HIS A 25 1.03 2.29 -18.78
N ALA A 26 0.72 3.45 -18.20
CA ALA A 26 1.70 4.28 -17.51
C ALA A 26 2.24 3.58 -16.25
N LEU A 27 1.37 2.93 -15.46
CA LEU A 27 1.76 2.10 -14.32
C LEU A 27 2.72 0.99 -14.77
N HIS A 28 2.35 0.20 -15.78
CA HIS A 28 3.17 -0.91 -16.29
C HIS A 28 4.59 -0.47 -16.71
N LYS A 29 4.70 0.66 -17.42
CA LYS A 29 6.01 1.24 -17.78
C LYS A 29 6.88 1.55 -16.55
N LYS A 30 6.29 2.07 -15.48
CA LYS A 30 7.00 2.35 -14.23
C LYS A 30 7.32 1.06 -13.47
N LEU A 31 6.37 0.12 -13.42
CA LEU A 31 6.46 -1.14 -12.68
C LEU A 31 7.55 -2.08 -13.22
N LYS A 32 7.80 -2.06 -14.54
CA LYS A 32 8.90 -2.79 -15.19
C LYS A 32 10.28 -2.56 -14.56
N LYS A 33 10.48 -1.44 -13.86
CA LYS A 33 11.75 -1.10 -13.21
C LYS A 33 11.91 -1.75 -11.83
N PHE A 34 10.81 -2.14 -11.20
CA PHE A 34 10.80 -2.62 -9.82
C PHE A 34 10.61 -4.12 -9.74
N ILE A 35 9.77 -4.70 -10.61
CA ILE A 35 9.40 -6.11 -10.57
C ILE A 35 9.29 -6.71 -11.97
N ARG A 36 9.40 -8.03 -12.06
CA ARG A 36 9.06 -8.77 -13.27
C ARG A 36 7.56 -8.57 -13.50
N THR A 37 7.21 -7.94 -14.62
CA THR A 37 5.82 -7.61 -14.93
C THR A 37 5.21 -8.65 -15.86
N PRO A 38 3.97 -9.09 -15.59
CA PRO A 38 3.24 -9.94 -16.52
C PRO A 38 2.86 -9.16 -17.79
N GLU A 39 2.44 -9.88 -18.82
CA GLU A 39 2.06 -9.28 -20.11
C GLU A 39 0.79 -8.42 -19.95
N ILE A 40 0.89 -7.13 -20.29
CA ILE A 40 -0.27 -6.21 -20.25
C ILE A 40 -1.09 -6.35 -21.54
N PRO A 41 -2.45 -6.35 -21.48
CA PRO A 41 -3.28 -6.40 -22.67
C PRO A 41 -2.95 -5.31 -23.69
N SER A 42 -2.95 -5.65 -24.97
CA SER A 42 -2.55 -4.75 -26.07
C SER A 42 -3.33 -3.44 -26.13
N LYS A 43 -2.66 -2.39 -26.61
CA LYS A 43 -3.27 -1.07 -26.88
C LYS A 43 -4.24 -1.10 -28.06
N HIS A 44 -3.90 -1.88 -29.08
CA HIS A 44 -4.62 -1.90 -30.34
C HIS A 44 -5.72 -2.96 -30.27
N VAL A 45 -6.88 -2.54 -29.81
CA VAL A 45 -8.06 -3.40 -29.76
C VAL A 45 -9.26 -2.58 -30.20
N ARG A 46 -10.23 -3.19 -30.89
CA ARG A 46 -11.41 -2.50 -31.41
C ARG A 46 -12.32 -2.09 -30.26
N ASN A 47 -12.18 -0.85 -29.81
CA ASN A 47 -12.83 -0.30 -28.61
C ASN A 47 -14.36 -0.17 -28.69
N TRP A 48 -14.99 -0.49 -29.82
CA TRP A 48 -16.45 -0.46 -29.99
C TRP A 48 -17.10 -1.84 -29.90
N VAL A 49 -16.32 -2.93 -29.91
CA VAL A 49 -16.86 -4.30 -29.84
C VAL A 49 -17.00 -4.69 -28.36
N PRO A 50 -18.21 -4.91 -27.82
CA PRO A 50 -18.40 -5.18 -26.39
C PRO A 50 -17.60 -6.39 -25.89
N LYS A 51 -17.53 -7.45 -26.69
CA LYS A 51 -16.73 -8.66 -26.36
C LYS A 51 -15.23 -8.36 -26.21
N VAL A 52 -14.70 -7.49 -27.07
CA VAL A 52 -13.29 -7.08 -27.03
C VAL A 52 -13.00 -6.21 -25.81
N LEU A 53 -13.95 -5.36 -25.43
CA LEU A 53 -13.84 -4.54 -24.23
C LEU A 53 -13.87 -5.37 -22.95
N GLU A 54 -14.76 -6.37 -22.90
CA GLU A 54 -14.82 -7.30 -21.78
C GLU A 54 -13.57 -8.17 -21.68
N GLN A 55 -13.05 -8.66 -22.82
CA GLN A 55 -11.75 -9.35 -22.84
C GLN A 55 -10.62 -8.45 -22.32
N ARG A 56 -10.59 -7.17 -22.69
CA ARG A 56 -9.62 -6.22 -22.14
C ARG A 56 -9.83 -6.02 -20.64
N ARG A 57 -11.08 -5.91 -20.16
CA ARG A 57 -11.40 -5.78 -18.73
C ARG A 57 -10.83 -6.97 -17.96
N GLN A 58 -11.11 -8.19 -18.41
CA GLN A 58 -10.59 -9.42 -17.83
C GLN A 58 -9.06 -9.48 -17.86
N GLY A 59 -8.43 -9.09 -18.97
CA GLY A 59 -6.98 -9.06 -19.08
C GLY A 59 -6.33 -8.04 -18.14
N LEU A 60 -6.96 -6.88 -17.91
CA LEU A 60 -6.47 -5.89 -16.94
C LEU A 60 -6.65 -6.38 -15.50
N GLU A 61 -7.75 -7.05 -15.20
CA GLU A 61 -8.01 -7.69 -13.91
C GLU A 61 -6.97 -8.77 -13.61
N LEU A 62 -6.74 -9.69 -14.57
CA LEU A 62 -5.72 -10.71 -14.46
C LEU A 62 -4.33 -10.09 -14.26
N TYR A 63 -3.98 -9.05 -15.02
CA TYR A 63 -2.70 -8.34 -14.85
C TYR A 63 -2.50 -7.83 -13.42
N LEU A 64 -3.51 -7.19 -12.82
CA LEU A 64 -3.43 -6.70 -11.44
C LEU A 64 -3.31 -7.87 -10.44
N GLN A 65 -4.11 -8.92 -10.61
CA GLN A 65 -4.10 -10.10 -9.75
C GLN A 65 -2.74 -10.81 -9.79
N THR A 66 -2.16 -10.98 -10.97
CA THR A 66 -0.84 -11.60 -11.13
C THR A 66 0.25 -10.78 -10.46
N VAL A 67 0.22 -9.45 -10.59
CA VAL A 67 1.17 -8.58 -9.86
C VAL A 67 1.03 -8.76 -8.34
N ILE A 68 -0.19 -8.88 -7.82
CA ILE A 68 -0.43 -9.09 -6.37
C ILE A 68 0.06 -10.47 -5.92
N LEU A 69 -0.17 -11.51 -6.73
CA LEU A 69 0.15 -12.88 -6.38
C LEU A 69 1.66 -13.18 -6.45
N GLU A 70 2.36 -12.63 -7.45
CA GLU A 70 3.78 -12.90 -7.68
C GLU A 70 4.72 -12.10 -6.78
N ASN A 71 4.23 -11.08 -6.06
CA ASN A 71 5.06 -10.16 -5.30
C ASN A 71 4.60 -10.10 -3.84
N GLU A 72 5.43 -10.60 -2.93
CA GLU A 72 5.18 -10.51 -1.47
C GLU A 72 5.11 -9.05 -1.00
N GLU A 73 5.98 -8.20 -1.56
CA GLU A 73 5.99 -6.76 -1.31
C GLU A 73 5.64 -5.97 -2.58
N LEU A 74 4.55 -5.20 -2.51
CA LEU A 74 4.07 -4.39 -3.63
C LEU A 74 4.76 -3.02 -3.68
N PRO A 75 5.31 -2.60 -4.84
CA PRO A 75 5.87 -1.26 -5.00
C PRO A 75 4.85 -0.16 -4.66
N LYS A 76 5.30 0.92 -4.01
CA LYS A 76 4.45 2.07 -3.63
C LYS A 76 3.61 2.61 -4.78
N ILE A 77 4.19 2.69 -5.98
CA ILE A 77 3.50 3.14 -7.20
C ILE A 77 2.27 2.31 -7.57
N PHE A 78 2.26 1.01 -7.21
CA PHE A 78 1.12 0.11 -7.42
C PHE A 78 0.04 0.34 -6.37
N LEU A 79 0.45 0.51 -5.11
CA LEU A 79 -0.46 0.84 -4.01
C LEU A 79 -1.14 2.20 -4.24
N ASP A 80 -0.38 3.20 -4.68
CA ASP A 80 -0.90 4.53 -5.05
C ASP A 80 -1.87 4.44 -6.22
N PHE A 81 -1.58 3.59 -7.21
CA PHE A 81 -2.49 3.37 -8.34
C PHE A 81 -3.85 2.82 -7.90
N LEU A 82 -3.86 1.97 -6.86
CA LEU A 82 -5.05 1.39 -6.25
C LEU A 82 -5.64 2.24 -5.10
N ASN A 83 -5.10 3.44 -4.84
CA ASN A 83 -5.46 4.28 -3.69
C ASN A 83 -5.37 3.54 -2.34
N VAL A 84 -4.45 2.58 -2.22
CA VAL A 84 -4.18 1.87 -0.97
C VAL A 84 -3.17 2.68 -0.17
N ARG A 85 -3.57 3.10 1.04
CA ARG A 85 -2.66 3.79 1.96
C ARG A 85 -1.55 2.82 2.37
N HIS A 86 -0.31 3.17 2.05
CA HIS A 86 0.85 2.49 2.57
C HIS A 86 1.38 3.29 3.77
N VAL A 87 1.40 2.67 4.95
CA VAL A 87 2.01 3.28 6.14
C VAL A 87 3.52 3.31 5.86
N PRO A 88 4.23 4.44 6.07
CA PRO A 88 5.68 4.39 6.05
C PRO A 88 6.12 3.33 7.06
N THR A 89 6.87 2.34 6.61
CA THR A 89 7.48 1.34 7.48
C THR A 89 8.24 2.10 8.55
N LEU A 90 7.71 2.11 9.78
CA LEU A 90 8.40 2.68 10.93
C LEU A 90 9.79 2.01 10.97
N PRO A 91 10.90 2.76 11.08
CA PRO A 91 12.19 2.12 11.26
C PRO A 91 12.05 1.14 12.42
N LYS A 92 12.46 -0.12 12.19
CA LYS A 92 12.48 -1.18 13.21
C LYS A 92 13.13 -0.55 14.44
N ALA A 93 12.34 -0.34 15.49
CA ALA A 93 12.85 0.13 16.76
C ALA A 93 13.69 -1.03 17.32
N GLU A 94 14.98 -1.00 17.01
CA GLU A 94 15.94 -1.81 17.74
C GLU A 94 15.98 -1.29 19.18
N SER A 95 15.89 -2.26 20.06
CA SER A 95 15.63 -2.13 21.49
C SER A 95 16.84 -1.52 22.23
N CYS A 96 16.51 -0.67 23.20
CA CYS A 96 17.21 -0.43 24.47
C CYS A 96 18.68 0.05 24.47
N GLY A 97 18.85 1.28 24.96
CA GLY A 97 19.82 1.59 26.03
C GLY A 97 21.20 2.08 25.62
N SER A 98 21.46 3.37 25.80
CA SER A 98 22.55 3.83 26.67
C SER A 98 22.37 5.32 26.97
N PHE A 99 22.43 5.64 28.25
CA PHE A 99 22.56 6.97 28.80
C PHE A 99 23.99 7.44 28.53
N ASP A 100 24.16 8.58 27.89
CA ASP A 100 25.31 9.45 28.18
C ASP A 100 24.85 10.90 28.04
N GLU A 101 24.87 11.60 29.17
CA GLU A 101 24.65 13.03 29.25
C GLU A 101 25.80 13.74 28.54
N THR A 102 25.51 14.63 27.60
CA THR A 102 26.35 15.80 27.35
C THR A 102 25.56 16.85 26.57
N GLU A 103 25.11 17.82 27.35
CA GLU A 103 24.74 19.21 27.07
C GLU A 103 25.04 19.73 25.65
N SER A 104 24.00 19.96 24.84
CA SER A 104 24.00 21.04 23.84
C SER A 104 22.58 21.35 23.36
N GLU A 105 22.30 22.65 23.31
CA GLU A 105 21.00 23.28 23.17
C GLU A 105 20.38 23.20 21.75
N GLU A 106 19.06 23.36 21.76
CA GLU A 106 18.25 24.10 20.78
C GLU A 106 17.42 23.36 19.70
N SER A 107 16.12 23.30 20.02
CA SER A 107 14.92 23.27 19.16
C SER A 107 14.85 22.19 18.06
N SER A 108 14.14 21.09 18.26
CA SER A 108 12.68 21.09 18.21
C SER A 108 12.15 19.75 18.72
N LYS A 109 12.04 19.62 20.05
CA LYS A 109 11.35 18.48 20.69
C LYS A 109 9.85 18.72 20.60
N LEU A 110 9.15 17.86 19.87
CA LEU A 110 7.69 17.81 19.85
C LEU A 110 7.18 17.70 21.30
N SER A 111 6.34 18.63 21.76
CA SER A 111 5.85 18.70 23.15
C SER A 111 4.76 17.66 23.48
N HIS A 112 4.50 16.71 22.58
CA HIS A 112 3.47 15.70 22.77
C HIS A 112 4.10 14.40 23.26
N GLN A 113 3.78 14.03 24.49
CA GLN A 113 4.06 12.70 25.02
C GLN A 113 3.11 11.70 24.34
N PRO A 114 3.58 10.59 23.76
CA PRO A 114 2.68 9.53 23.31
C PRO A 114 1.99 8.92 24.54
N VAL A 115 0.74 9.31 24.79
CA VAL A 115 -0.08 8.79 25.89
C VAL A 115 -0.71 7.48 25.44
N LEU A 116 0.09 6.43 25.36
CA LEU A 116 -0.43 5.06 25.33
C LEU A 116 0.16 4.34 26.55
N LEU A 117 -0.55 4.49 27.67
CA LEU A 117 -0.19 3.91 28.95
C LEU A 117 -1.14 2.74 29.21
N PHE A 118 -0.60 1.53 29.31
CA PHE A 118 -1.31 0.47 30.02
C PHE A 118 -1.22 0.82 31.50
N LEU A 119 -2.30 1.37 32.05
CA LEU A 119 -2.42 1.51 33.50
C LEU A 119 -2.31 0.11 34.11
N ARG A 120 -1.49 -0.01 35.16
CA ARG A 120 -1.40 -1.23 35.96
C ARG A 120 -2.82 -1.65 36.34
N ASP A 121 -3.19 -2.89 36.03
CA ASP A 121 -4.53 -3.40 36.24
C ASP A 121 -4.92 -3.22 37.73
N PRO A 122 -5.98 -2.45 38.04
CA PRO A 122 -6.40 -2.16 39.42
C PRO A 122 -6.82 -3.42 40.20
N TYR A 123 -7.00 -4.56 39.53
CA TYR A 123 -7.32 -5.83 40.17
C TYR A 123 -6.09 -6.71 40.45
N VAL A 124 -4.88 -6.30 40.02
CA VAL A 124 -3.64 -7.00 40.37
C VAL A 124 -3.18 -6.51 41.74
N LEU A 125 -3.66 -7.19 42.78
CA LEU A 125 -3.19 -6.98 44.15
C LEU A 125 -1.68 -7.31 44.23
N PRO A 126 -0.88 -6.50 44.96
CA PRO A 126 0.51 -6.86 45.23
C PRO A 126 0.54 -8.23 45.91
N LYS A 127 1.40 -9.14 45.44
CA LYS A 127 1.69 -10.36 46.20
C LYS A 127 2.19 -9.92 47.57
N ALA A 128 1.48 -10.31 48.62
CA ALA A 128 1.99 -10.25 49.97
C ALA A 128 3.27 -11.09 50.04
N ASN A 129 4.33 -10.50 50.60
CA ASN A 129 5.64 -11.13 50.78
C ASN A 129 5.54 -12.40 51.63
#